data_AF-A0A356QI58-F1
#
_entry.id   AF-A0A356QI58-F1
#
_cell.length_a   1.000
_cell.length_b   1.000
_cell.length_c   1.000
_cell.angle_alpha   90.00
_cell.angle_beta   90.00
_cell.angle_gamma   90.00
#
_symmetry.space_group_name_H-M   'P 1'
#
loop_
_entity.id
_entity.type
_entity.pdbx_description
1 polymer ?
#
loop_
_entity_poly.entity_id
_entity_poly.type
_entity_poly.pdbx_seq_one_letter_code
_entity_poly.pdbx_strand_id
1 'polypeptide(L)'
;MSAAKIKVLCVDDSALIRDLLTEIINSQPDMEVVAVAPDPIAARDLIKQHNPDVLTLDVEMPRMDGLDFLERLMRLRPMPVLMVSS
;
A
#
# COMPACT_ATOMS: atom_id res chain seq x y z
N MET A 1 -21.60 14.76 9.60
CA MET A 1 -20.35 14.04 9.91
C MET A 1 -19.82 13.54 8.58
N SER A 2 -18.64 13.97 8.12
CA SER A 2 -18.05 13.26 6.97
C SER A 2 -17.68 11.86 7.44
N ALA A 3 -17.94 10.84 6.63
CA ALA A 3 -17.43 9.51 6.90
C ALA A 3 -15.90 9.57 7.06
N ALA A 4 -15.34 8.69 7.89
CA ALA A 4 -13.88 8.57 7.97
C ALA A 4 -13.34 8.18 6.59
N LYS A 5 -12.25 8.83 6.15
CA LYS A 5 -11.62 8.53 4.87
C LYS A 5 -11.04 7.11 4.87
N ILE A 6 -11.03 6.48 3.70
CA ILE A 6 -10.38 5.19 3.45
C ILE A 6 -8.87 5.43 3.46
N LYS A 7 -8.17 4.71 4.34
CA LYS A 7 -6.72 4.83 4.51
C LYS A 7 -6.02 3.88 3.57
N VAL A 8 -5.21 4.43 2.68
CA VAL A 8 -4.43 3.68 1.69
C VAL A 8 -2.95 3.70 2.07
N LEU A 9 -2.28 2.56 1.97
CA LEU A 9 -0.83 2.48 2.03
C LEU A 9 -0.30 1.99 0.69
N CYS A 10 0.65 2.72 0.10
CA CYS A 10 1.22 2.38 -1.20
C CYS A 10 2.56 1.65 -1.04
N VAL A 11 2.73 0.50 -1.69
CA VAL A 11 3.98 -0.28 -1.71
C VAL A 11 4.44 -0.44 -3.14
N ASP A 12 5.60 0.16 -3.46
CA ASP A 12 6.21 0.16 -4.80
C ASP A 12 7.67 0.59 -4.65
N ASP A 13 8.64 -0.01 -5.36
CA ASP A 13 10.06 0.36 -5.23
C ASP A 13 10.40 1.68 -5.97
N SER A 14 9.60 2.06 -6.97
CA SER A 14 9.72 3.29 -7.74
C SER A 14 9.16 4.50 -6.98
N ALA A 15 10.05 5.45 -6.66
CA ALA A 15 9.64 6.72 -6.06
C ALA A 15 8.62 7.48 -6.91
N LEU A 16 8.79 7.45 -8.23
CA LEU A 16 7.88 8.11 -9.17
C LEU A 16 6.47 7.53 -9.09
N ILE A 17 6.33 6.21 -9.02
CA ILE A 17 5.02 5.56 -8.95
C ILE A 17 4.37 5.83 -7.58
N ARG A 18 5.14 5.79 -6.49
CA ARG A 18 4.61 6.17 -5.16
C ARG A 18 4.07 7.60 -5.15
N ASP A 19 4.77 8.55 -5.74
CA ASP A 19 4.33 9.94 -5.82
C ASP A 19 3.06 10.08 -6.67
N LEU A 20 3.03 9.43 -7.85
CA LEU A 20 1.88 9.43 -8.75
C LEU A 20 0.63 8.82 -8.09
N LEU A 21 0.76 7.64 -7.48
CA LEU A 21 -0.35 6.99 -6.77
C LEU A 21 -0.84 7.85 -5.60
N THR A 22 0.08 8.49 -4.89
CA THR A 22 -0.25 9.39 -3.78
C THR A 22 -1.09 10.58 -4.25
N GLU A 23 -0.73 11.20 -5.37
CA GLU A 23 -1.51 12.29 -5.96
C GLU A 23 -2.91 11.81 -6.40
N ILE A 24 -2.97 10.69 -7.13
CA ILE A 24 -4.24 10.13 -7.64
C ILE A 24 -5.18 9.79 -6.47
N ILE A 25 -4.69 9.10 -5.44
CA ILE A 25 -5.51 8.67 -4.31
C ILE A 25 -5.95 9.88 -3.48
N ASN A 26 -5.05 10.80 -3.14
CA ASN A 26 -5.39 11.98 -2.34
C ASN A 26 -6.29 12.98 -3.06
N SER A 27 -6.41 12.89 -4.40
CA SER A 27 -7.41 13.64 -5.16
C SER A 27 -8.85 13.18 -4.90
N GLN A 28 -9.04 11.96 -4.38
CA GLN A 28 -10.35 11.43 -4.05
C GLN A 28 -10.85 11.99 -2.71
N PRO A 29 -12.11 12.46 -2.63
CA PRO A 29 -12.63 13.11 -1.43
C PRO A 29 -12.80 12.16 -0.23
N ASP A 30 -12.93 10.86 -0.49
CA ASP A 30 -13.18 9.79 0.48
C ASP A 30 -11.95 8.94 0.80
N MET A 31 -10.76 9.29 0.28
CA MET A 31 -9.53 8.54 0.51
C MET A 31 -8.38 9.42 1.03
N GLU A 32 -7.40 8.78 1.65
CA GLU A 32 -6.13 9.39 2.05
C GLU A 32 -5.00 8.37 2.02
N VAL A 33 -3.84 8.76 1.48
CA VAL A 33 -2.61 7.97 1.63
C VAL A 33 -2.01 8.25 3.00
N VAL A 34 -1.98 7.23 3.86
CA VAL A 34 -1.48 7.34 5.24
C VAL A 34 0.00 7.03 5.35
N ALA A 35 0.56 6.29 4.39
CA ALA A 35 1.97 5.95 4.33
C ALA A 35 2.36 5.42 2.93
N VAL A 36 3.65 5.49 2.62
CA VAL A 36 4.24 4.92 1.40
C VAL A 36 5.47 4.10 1.79
N ALA A 37 5.68 2.95 1.15
CA ALA A 37 6.75 2.01 1.45
C ALA A 37 7.53 1.64 0.17
N PRO A 38 8.87 1.74 0.18
CA PRO A 38 9.70 1.34 -0.95
C PRO A 38 10.00 -0.17 -0.99
N ASP A 39 9.68 -0.89 0.08
CA ASP A 39 10.00 -2.31 0.23
C ASP A 39 9.08 -3.01 1.24
N PRO A 40 9.02 -4.35 1.22
CA PRO A 40 8.21 -5.16 2.13
C PRO A 40 8.51 -5.00 3.63
N ILE A 41 9.75 -4.67 4.01
CA ILE A 41 10.14 -4.51 5.42
C ILE A 41 9.52 -3.21 5.95
N ALA A 42 9.70 -2.12 5.22
CA ALA A 42 9.07 -0.84 5.51
C ALA A 42 7.53 -0.97 5.50
N ALA A 43 6.97 -1.67 4.51
CA ALA A 43 5.52 -1.88 4.41
C ALA A 43 4.96 -2.56 5.66
N ARG A 44 5.61 -3.61 6.17
CA ARG A 44 5.17 -4.31 7.38
C ARG A 44 5.09 -3.40 8.60
N ASP A 45 6.09 -2.56 8.79
CA ASP A 45 6.17 -1.69 9.97
C ASP A 45 5.13 -0.55 9.86
N LEU A 46 4.95 0.00 8.66
CA LEU A 46 3.95 1.03 8.38
C LEU A 46 2.50 0.49 8.45
N ILE A 47 2.25 -0.75 8.04
CA ILE A 47 0.93 -1.42 8.21
C ILE A 47 0.53 -1.47 9.69
N LYS A 48 1.48 -1.76 10.58
CA LYS A 48 1.22 -1.80 12.04
C LYS A 48 0.98 -0.40 12.59
N GLN A 49 1.76 0.58 12.15
CA GLN A 49 1.70 1.95 12.64
C GLN A 49 0.42 2.67 12.20
N HIS A 50 0.04 2.53 10.93
CA HIS A 50 -1.02 3.33 10.32
C HIS A 50 -2.37 2.59 10.21
N ASN A 51 -2.37 1.27 10.37
CA ASN A 51 -3.56 0.42 10.28
C ASN A 51 -4.43 0.75 9.04
N PRO A 52 -3.88 0.64 7.81
CA PRO A 52 -4.59 1.00 6.59
C PRO A 52 -5.77 0.06 6.32
N ASP A 53 -6.75 0.58 5.57
CA ASP A 53 -7.94 -0.15 5.12
C ASP A 53 -7.67 -0.94 3.83
N VAL A 54 -6.78 -0.42 2.97
CA VAL A 54 -6.39 -1.04 1.71
C VAL A 54 -4.91 -0.79 1.42
N LEU A 55 -4.28 -1.77 0.77
CA LEU A 55 -2.90 -1.71 0.32
C LEU A 55 -2.86 -1.64 -1.21
N THR A 56 -2.04 -0.77 -1.80
CA THR A 56 -1.56 -0.99 -3.18
C THR A 56 -0.23 -1.70 -3.12
N LEU A 57 -0.03 -2.70 -3.98
CA LEU A 57 1.17 -3.53 -3.95
C LEU A 57 1.66 -3.79 -5.36
N ASP A 58 2.85 -3.30 -5.66
CA ASP A 58 3.56 -3.66 -6.88
C ASP A 58 3.91 -5.17 -6.89
N VAL A 59 3.74 -5.80 -8.05
CA VAL A 59 4.11 -7.19 -8.29
C VAL A 59 5.63 -7.32 -8.48
N GLU A 60 6.26 -6.36 -9.15
CA GLU A 60 7.63 -6.46 -9.66
C GLU A 60 8.68 -5.73 -8.79
N MET A 61 8.83 -6.12 -7.52
CA MET A 61 9.84 -5.52 -6.64
C MET A 61 11.19 -6.26 -6.66
N PRO A 62 12.33 -5.56 -6.83
CA PRO A 62 13.65 -6.16 -6.75
C PRO A 62 13.92 -6.61 -5.30
N ARG A 63 14.31 -7.89 -5.13
CA ARG A 63 14.71 -8.61 -3.89
C ARG A 63 13.60 -9.40 -3.18
N MET A 64 12.33 -9.07 -3.33
CA MET A 64 11.23 -9.86 -2.78
C MET A 64 10.02 -9.73 -3.70
N ASP A 65 9.57 -10.86 -4.22
CA ASP A 65 8.37 -10.94 -5.05
C ASP A 65 7.16 -10.38 -4.28
N GLY A 66 6.41 -9.46 -4.90
CA GLY A 66 5.19 -8.91 -4.31
C GLY A 66 4.20 -9.99 -3.90
N LEU A 67 4.19 -11.14 -4.59
CA LEU A 67 3.35 -12.30 -4.26
C LEU A 67 3.79 -13.00 -2.97
N ASP A 68 5.09 -13.14 -2.71
CA ASP A 68 5.61 -13.71 -1.46
C ASP A 68 5.25 -12.81 -0.27
N PHE A 69 5.34 -11.49 -0.47
CA PHE A 69 4.90 -10.53 0.54
C PHE A 69 3.39 -10.64 0.79
N LEU A 70 2.58 -10.69 -0.28
CA LEU A 70 1.14 -10.85 -0.19
C LEU A 70 0.76 -12.15 0.55
N GLU A 71 1.39 -13.28 0.23
CA GLU A 71 1.10 -14.55 0.89
C GLU A 71 1.33 -14.46 2.40
N ARG A 72 2.47 -13.87 2.82
CA ARG A 72 2.79 -13.66 4.24
C ARG A 72 1.82 -12.69 4.90
N LEU A 73 1.48 -11.59 4.21
CA LEU A 73 0.51 -10.61 4.68
C LEU A 73 -0.85 -11.29 4.92
N MET A 74 -1.37 -12.04 3.95
CA MET A 74 -2.68 -12.69 4.06
C MET A 74 -2.73 -13.75 5.15
N ARG A 75 -1.62 -14.44 5.45
CA ARG A 75 -1.55 -15.38 6.57
C ARG A 75 -1.59 -14.68 7.94
N LEU A 76 -0.97 -13.51 8.07
CA LEU A 76 -0.82 -12.81 9.35
C LEU A 76 -1.91 -11.76 9.61
N ARG A 77 -2.39 -11.11 8.56
CA ARG A 77 -3.37 -10.03 8.56
C ARG A 77 -4.06 -9.95 7.18
N PRO A 78 -5.06 -10.79 6.91
CA PRO A 78 -5.88 -10.66 5.71
C PRO A 78 -6.46 -9.25 5.59
N MET A 79 -6.26 -8.60 4.44
CA MET A 79 -6.82 -7.28 4.17
C MET A 79 -6.98 -7.05 2.65
N PRO A 80 -7.78 -6.07 2.22
CA PRO A 80 -7.89 -5.69 0.82
C PRO A 80 -6.53 -5.26 0.24
N VAL A 81 -6.17 -5.84 -0.90
CA VAL A 81 -4.96 -5.49 -1.65
C VAL A 81 -5.31 -5.27 -3.12
N LEU A 82 -4.87 -4.15 -3.69
CA LEU A 82 -4.87 -3.88 -5.11
C LEU A 82 -3.46 -4.15 -5.65
N MET A 83 -3.31 -5.22 -6.42
CA MET A 83 -2.07 -5.51 -7.11
C MET A 83 -1.88 -4.53 -8.27
N VAL A 84 -0.67 -3.98 -8.40
CA VAL A 84 -0.25 -3.09 -9.47
C VAL A 84 0.87 -3.79 -10.23
N SER A 85 0.82 -3.74 -11.56
CA SER A 85 1.83 -4.33 -12.46
C SER A 85 1.98 -3.41 -13.67
N SER A 86 3.16 -3.40 -14.27
CA SER A 86 3.41 -2.80 -15.60
C SER A 86 2.83 -3.62 -16.74
#